data_AF-A0A815FYN8-F1
#
_entry.id   AF-A0A815FYN8-F1
#
_cell.length_a   1.000
_cell.length_b   1.000
_cell.length_c   1.000
_cell.angle_alpha   90.00
_cell.angle_beta   90.00
_cell.angle_gamma   90.00
#
_symmetry.space_group_name_H-M   'P 1'
#
loop_
_entity.id
_entity.type
_entity.pdbx_description
1 polymer ?
#
loop_
_entity_poly.entity_id
_entity_poly.type
_entity_poly.pdbx_seq_one_letter_code
_entity_poly.pdbx_strand_id
1 'polypeptide(L)'
;MVIYSIMIPRRTLVAPEHEPVIIVEKPSAYAERYDFIGAINGSQATACMILSPTDRKNRHIEGITKEILNEWIVNTLAPAINRLSVNNVYLIYDKSRVHNKADMIQALKTGKCKSIIDVCYMPTASAKHISPLDNPI
;
A
#
# COMPACT_ATOMS: atom_id res chain seq x y z
N MET A 1 8.04 -0.79 5.01
CA MET A 1 8.08 -0.09 3.71
C MET A 1 8.29 -1.12 2.62
N VAL A 2 7.22 -1.45 1.89
CA VAL A 2 7.23 -2.47 0.84
C VAL A 2 7.33 -1.74 -0.49
N ILE A 3 8.42 -1.97 -1.21
CA ILE A 3 8.61 -1.45 -2.56
C ILE A 3 8.26 -2.61 -3.49
N TYR A 4 7.10 -2.53 -4.15
CA TYR A 4 6.86 -3.34 -5.35
C TYR A 4 7.32 -2.53 -6.56
N SER A 5 8.42 -2.95 -7.18
CA SER A 5 8.77 -2.48 -8.52
C SER A 5 7.91 -3.23 -9.53
N ILE A 6 6.92 -2.55 -10.11
CA ILE A 6 6.19 -3.06 -11.27
C ILE A 6 7.16 -3.04 -12.46
N MET A 7 7.65 -4.21 -12.85
CA MET A 7 8.48 -4.36 -14.04
C MET A 7 7.55 -4.45 -15.25
N ILE A 8 7.60 -3.43 -16.12
CA ILE A 8 6.81 -3.39 -17.35
C ILE A 8 7.66 -4.06 -18.45
N PRO A 9 7.30 -5.26 -18.97
CA PRO A 9 8.01 -5.85 -20.08
C PRO A 9 7.80 -5.00 -21.34
N ARG A 10 8.89 -4.55 -21.98
CA ARG A 10 8.82 -3.69 -23.18
C ARG A 10 8.58 -4.45 -24.48
N ARG A 11 9.02 -5.71 -24.62
CA ARG A 11 8.79 -6.56 -25.81
C ARG A 11 8.87 -8.05 -25.45
N THR A 12 8.05 -8.86 -26.10
CA THR A 12 8.23 -10.32 -26.21
C THR A 12 8.75 -10.60 -27.61
N LEU A 13 9.93 -11.20 -27.75
CA LEU A 13 10.40 -11.75 -29.02
C LEU A 13 10.24 -13.27 -28.95
N VAL A 14 9.42 -13.85 -29.83
CA VAL A 14 9.28 -15.31 -29.94
C VAL A 14 9.61 -15.69 -31.38
N ALA A 15 10.73 -16.39 -31.56
CA ALA A 15 10.96 -17.17 -32.76
C ALA A 15 10.24 -18.53 -32.60
N PRO A 16 9.74 -19.16 -33.68
CA PRO A 16 9.20 -20.52 -33.60
C PRO A 16 10.25 -21.46 -32.98
N GLU A 17 9.81 -22.33 -32.06
CA GLU A 17 10.62 -23.37 -31.39
C GLU A 17 11.53 -22.93 -30.22
N HIS A 18 11.41 -21.70 -29.70
CA HIS A 18 12.11 -21.26 -28.49
C HIS A 18 11.14 -20.96 -27.33
N GLU A 19 11.50 -21.33 -26.09
CA GLU A 19 10.75 -20.91 -24.90
C GLU A 19 10.75 -19.37 -24.81
N PRO A 20 9.63 -18.74 -24.41
CA PRO A 20 9.55 -17.29 -24.34
C PRO A 20 10.52 -16.74 -23.28
N VAL A 21 11.60 -16.11 -23.73
CA VAL A 21 12.53 -15.41 -22.85
C VAL A 21 11.98 -14.01 -22.57
N ILE A 22 11.57 -13.75 -21.33
CA ILE A 22 11.31 -12.39 -20.87
C ILE A 22 12.65 -11.76 -20.52
N ILE A 23 13.17 -10.93 -21.42
CA ILE A 23 14.34 -10.10 -21.11
C ILE A 23 13.88 -8.96 -20.22
N VAL A 24 14.16 -9.09 -18.93
CA VAL A 24 13.93 -8.04 -17.95
C VAL A 24 15.23 -7.26 -17.80
N GLU A 25 15.27 -6.04 -18.34
CA GLU A 25 16.39 -5.13 -18.04
C GLU A 25 16.41 -4.85 -16.53
N LYS A 26 17.60 -4.86 -15.92
CA LYS A 26 17.76 -4.55 -14.49
C LYS A 26 16.94 -3.30 -14.15
N PRO A 27 16.21 -3.28 -13.02
CA PRO A 27 15.47 -2.10 -12.62
C PRO A 27 16.43 -0.91 -12.57
N SER A 28 16.21 0.07 -13.44
CA SER A 28 17.00 1.30 -13.46
C SER A 28 16.71 2.04 -12.16
N ALA A 29 17.75 2.53 -11.48
CA ALA A 29 17.60 3.46 -10.36
C ALA A 29 16.82 4.74 -10.77
N TYR A 30 16.74 5.00 -12.08
CA TYR A 30 16.03 6.13 -12.70
C TYR A 30 14.68 5.73 -13.32
N ALA A 31 14.20 4.50 -13.10
CA ALA A 31 12.87 4.10 -13.53
C ALA A 31 11.80 4.93 -12.80
N GLU A 32 10.72 5.20 -13.51
CA GLU A 32 9.57 5.90 -12.96
C GLU A 32 8.99 5.15 -11.75
N ARG A 33 8.96 5.84 -10.61
CA ARG A 33 8.50 5.27 -9.34
C ARG A 33 7.02 5.56 -9.10
N TYR A 34 6.29 4.48 -8.85
CA TYR A 34 4.93 4.50 -8.33
C TYR A 34 4.98 4.22 -6.82
N ASP A 35 4.18 4.96 -6.05
CA ASP A 35 3.98 4.67 -4.63
C ASP A 35 2.58 4.08 -4.44
N PHE A 36 2.47 3.09 -3.56
CA PHE A 36 1.23 2.36 -3.30
C PHE A 36 0.91 2.36 -1.81
N ILE A 37 -0.35 2.66 -1.49
CA ILE A 37 -0.93 2.44 -0.16
C ILE A 37 -2.06 1.44 -0.32
N GLY A 38 -2.04 0.38 0.49
CA GLY A 38 -3.06 -0.66 0.42
C GLY A 38 -3.40 -1.22 1.79
N ALA A 39 -4.65 -1.68 1.93
CA ALA A 39 -5.11 -2.48 3.05
C ALA A 39 -5.80 -3.73 2.55
N ILE A 40 -5.54 -4.84 3.24
CA ILE A 40 -6.15 -6.13 3.03
C ILE A 40 -6.76 -6.62 4.33
N ASN A 41 -7.71 -7.54 4.23
CA ASN A 41 -8.15 -8.38 5.32
C ASN A 41 -7.95 -9.86 4.93
N GLY A 42 -8.29 -10.80 5.81
CA GLY A 42 -8.09 -12.23 5.55
C GLY A 42 -8.84 -12.82 4.35
N SER A 43 -9.75 -12.07 3.72
CA SER A 43 -10.57 -12.53 2.59
C SER A 43 -10.37 -11.73 1.31
N GLN A 44 -9.96 -10.46 1.40
CA GLN A 44 -9.92 -9.57 0.24
C GLN A 44 -9.05 -8.33 0.45
N ALA A 45 -8.62 -7.73 -0.66
CA ALA A 45 -8.18 -6.34 -0.68
C ALA A 45 -9.35 -5.41 -0.32
N THR A 46 -9.11 -4.47 0.59
CA THR A 46 -10.15 -3.59 1.14
C THR A 46 -10.11 -2.19 0.52
N ALA A 47 -8.91 -1.62 0.39
CA ALA A 47 -8.72 -0.28 -0.16
C ALA A 47 -7.31 -0.15 -0.73
N CYS A 48 -7.16 0.64 -1.78
CA CYS A 48 -5.84 1.01 -2.29
C CYS A 48 -5.82 2.42 -2.88
N MET A 49 -4.61 2.97 -2.99
CA MET A 49 -4.29 4.19 -3.72
C MET A 49 -2.93 3.99 -4.39
N ILE A 50 -2.86 4.34 -5.68
CA ILE A 50 -1.62 4.35 -6.44
C ILE A 50 -1.31 5.81 -6.77
N LEU A 51 -0.10 6.26 -6.44
CA LEU A 51 0.43 7.55 -6.84
C LEU A 51 1.38 7.34 -8.01
N SER A 52 0.96 7.80 -9.18
CA SER A 52 1.79 7.77 -10.38
C SER A 52 2.96 8.78 -10.27
N PRO A 53 4.01 8.64 -11.08
CA PRO A 53 5.06 9.66 -11.20
C PRO A 53 4.50 11.07 -11.45
N THR A 54 3.46 11.16 -12.28
CA THR A 54 2.78 12.43 -12.59
C THR A 54 2.03 12.96 -11.37
N ASP A 55 1.32 12.12 -10.61
CA ASP A 55 0.64 12.56 -9.37
C ASP A 55 1.65 13.07 -8.34
N ARG A 56 2.79 12.39 -8.21
CA ARG A 56 3.86 12.78 -7.30
C ARG A 56 4.46 14.13 -7.69
N LYS A 57 4.68 14.35 -8.99
CA LYS A 57 5.17 15.63 -9.54
C LYS A 57 4.16 16.76 -9.32
N ASN A 58 2.88 16.52 -9.61
CA ASN A 58 1.81 17.51 -9.46
C ASN A 58 1.57 17.90 -8.00
N ARG A 59 1.72 16.96 -7.08
CA ARG A 59 1.58 17.18 -5.64
C ARG A 59 2.89 17.65 -4.97
N HIS A 60 3.98 17.78 -5.72
CA HIS A 60 5.31 18.14 -5.22
C HIS A 60 5.79 17.25 -4.05
N ILE A 61 5.63 15.94 -4.19
CA ILE A 61 5.98 14.96 -3.15
C ILE A 61 7.05 13.97 -3.62
N GLU A 62 7.95 13.61 -2.72
CA GLU A 62 8.98 12.60 -2.96
C GLU A 62 8.56 11.19 -2.52
N GLY A 63 7.47 11.07 -1.77
CA GLY A 63 6.92 9.81 -1.30
C GLY A 63 5.63 10.01 -0.51
N ILE A 64 5.11 8.92 0.04
CA ILE A 64 3.94 8.96 0.91
C ILE A 64 4.31 9.71 2.20
N THR A 65 3.64 10.84 2.44
CA THR A 65 3.77 11.62 3.68
C THR A 65 2.67 11.23 4.67
N LYS A 66 2.77 11.76 5.89
CA LYS A 66 1.72 11.56 6.92
C LYS A 66 0.38 12.17 6.47
N GLU A 67 0.42 13.31 5.81
CA GLU A 67 -0.76 14.03 5.32
C GLU A 67 -1.48 13.21 4.25
N ILE A 68 -0.74 12.64 3.30
CA ILE A 68 -1.28 11.76 2.25
C ILE A 68 -1.88 10.49 2.87
N LEU A 69 -1.20 9.89 3.83
CA LEU A 69 -1.72 8.72 4.52
C LEU A 69 -3.04 9.05 5.23
N ASN A 70 -3.10 10.17 5.95
CA ASN A 70 -4.31 10.59 6.65
C ASN A 70 -5.45 10.93 5.67
N GLU A 71 -5.16 11.59 4.55
CA GLU A 71 -6.11 11.84 3.46
C GLU A 71 -6.68 10.51 2.94
N TRP A 72 -5.82 9.54 2.64
CA TRP A 72 -6.24 8.22 2.18
C TRP A 72 -7.07 7.48 3.23
N ILE A 73 -6.71 7.57 4.52
CA ILE A 73 -7.48 6.97 5.61
C ILE A 73 -8.90 7.54 5.65
N VAL A 74 -9.02 8.88 5.64
CA VAL A 74 -10.31 9.59 5.72
C VAL A 74 -11.19 9.26 4.50
N ASN A 75 -10.62 9.37 3.30
CA ASN A 75 -11.39 9.36 2.06
C ASN A 75 -11.60 7.95 1.48
N THR A 76 -10.73 7.00 1.80
CA THR A 76 -10.71 5.68 1.16
C THR A 76 -10.86 4.54 2.16
N LEU A 77 -9.98 4.47 3.17
CA LEU A 77 -9.95 3.33 4.08
C LEU A 77 -11.18 3.29 5.01
N ALA A 78 -11.50 4.40 5.69
CA ALA A 78 -12.62 4.46 6.63
C ALA A 78 -13.97 4.08 5.96
N PRO A 79 -14.32 4.61 4.77
CA PRO A 79 -15.48 4.14 4.03
C PRO A 79 -15.43 2.66 3.68
N ALA A 80 -14.27 2.13 3.31
CA ALA A 80 -14.11 0.71 2.98
C ALA A 80 -14.31 -0.20 4.19
N ILE A 81 -13.79 0.18 5.35
CA ILE A 81 -14.00 -0.55 6.61
C ILE A 81 -15.47 -0.55 7.00
N ASN A 82 -16.15 0.60 6.91
CA ASN A 82 -17.58 0.68 7.22
C ASN A 82 -18.44 -0.24 6.33
N ARG A 83 -18.02 -0.52 5.09
CA ARG A 83 -18.70 -1.46 4.19
C ARG A 83 -18.53 -2.94 4.56
N LEU A 84 -17.56 -3.28 5.40
CA LEU A 84 -17.35 -4.67 5.84
C LEU A 84 -18.43 -5.14 6.83
N SER A 85 -19.28 -4.25 7.34
CA SER A 85 -20.37 -4.57 8.29
C SER A 85 -19.92 -5.36 9.54
N VAL A 86 -18.65 -5.21 9.92
CA VAL A 86 -18.07 -5.76 11.16
C VAL A 86 -17.93 -4.66 12.20
N ASN A 87 -18.04 -5.00 13.48
CA ASN A 87 -17.98 -4.03 14.58
C ASN A 87 -16.60 -3.93 15.24
N ASN A 88 -15.71 -4.87 14.93
CA ASN A 88 -14.47 -5.12 15.66
C ASN A 88 -13.27 -5.25 14.72
N VAL A 89 -12.70 -4.12 14.30
CA VAL A 89 -11.57 -4.07 13.37
C VAL A 89 -10.31 -3.57 14.07
N TYR A 90 -9.23 -4.33 13.93
CA TYR A 90 -7.89 -3.90 14.31
C TYR A 90 -7.14 -3.48 13.06
N LEU A 91 -6.59 -2.27 13.06
CA LEU A 91 -5.71 -1.81 11.98
C LEU A 91 -4.26 -2.12 12.36
N ILE A 92 -3.59 -2.94 11.57
CA ILE A 92 -2.20 -3.37 11.81
C ILE A 92 -1.27 -2.73 10.78
N TYR A 93 -0.13 -2.19 11.22
CA TYR A 93 0.81 -1.46 10.35
C TYR A 93 2.26 -1.55 10.88
N ASP A 94 3.25 -1.34 10.00
CA ASP A 94 4.66 -1.35 10.38
C ASP A 94 5.07 -0.06 11.11
N LYS A 95 6.21 -0.10 11.80
CA LYS A 95 6.79 1.07 12.44
C LYS A 95 7.53 1.93 11.41
N SER A 96 6.77 2.75 10.68
CA SER A 96 7.30 3.78 9.79
C SER A 96 7.16 5.18 10.40
N ARG A 97 8.00 6.14 9.99
CA ARG A 97 7.94 7.54 10.47
C ARG A 97 6.62 8.23 10.13
N VAL A 98 5.93 7.77 9.08
CA VAL A 98 4.61 8.28 8.68
C VAL A 98 3.47 7.64 9.48
N HIS A 99 3.71 6.52 10.16
CA HIS A 99 2.71 5.78 10.93
C HIS A 99 2.67 6.24 12.40
N ASN A 100 1.82 7.24 12.66
CA ASN A 100 1.53 7.68 14.02
C ASN A 100 0.14 7.21 14.46
N LYS A 101 0.07 6.43 15.54
CA LYS A 101 -1.17 5.87 16.07
C LYS A 101 -2.24 6.93 16.34
N ALA A 102 -1.88 8.03 16.99
CA ALA A 102 -2.84 9.08 17.35
C ALA A 102 -3.42 9.75 16.11
N ASP A 103 -2.57 10.10 15.14
CA ASP A 103 -2.99 10.74 13.88
C ASP A 103 -3.88 9.81 13.06
N MET A 104 -3.54 8.51 12.98
CA MET A 104 -4.31 7.52 12.24
C MET A 104 -5.68 7.26 12.88
N ILE A 105 -5.75 7.17 14.22
CA ILE A 105 -7.03 7.08 14.94
C ILE A 105 -7.87 8.33 14.67
N GLN A 106 -7.25 9.51 14.69
CA GLN A 106 -7.96 10.75 14.40
C GLN A 106 -8.47 10.79 12.96
N ALA A 107 -7.67 10.36 11.98
CA ALA A 107 -8.07 10.25 10.59
C ALA A 107 -9.25 9.28 10.40
N LEU A 108 -9.22 8.11 11.06
CA LEU A 108 -10.33 7.16 11.04
C LEU A 108 -11.62 7.74 11.62
N LYS A 109 -11.52 8.49 12.74
CA LYS A 109 -12.66 9.20 13.33
C LYS A 109 -13.21 10.28 12.39
N THR A 110 -12.34 11.07 11.77
CA THR A 110 -12.72 12.07 10.77
C THR A 110 -13.44 11.43 9.57
N GLY A 111 -12.95 10.27 9.11
CA GLY A 111 -13.61 9.45 8.09
C GLY A 111 -14.90 8.75 8.57
N LYS A 112 -15.39 9.06 9.78
CA LYS A 112 -16.58 8.48 10.40
C LYS A 112 -16.52 6.94 10.48
N CYS A 113 -15.33 6.37 10.67
CA CYS A 113 -15.15 4.94 10.86
C CYS A 113 -15.69 4.53 12.24
N LYS A 114 -16.70 3.65 12.28
CA LYS A 114 -17.35 3.24 13.53
C LYS A 114 -16.82 1.92 14.10
N SER A 115 -16.13 1.14 13.26
CA SER A 115 -15.82 -0.26 13.52
C SER A 115 -14.40 -0.53 14.06
N ILE A 116 -13.57 0.50 14.22
CA ILE A 116 -12.18 0.31 14.67
C ILE A 116 -12.14 0.19 16.19
N ILE A 117 -11.56 -0.91 16.69
CA ILE A 117 -11.25 -1.09 18.11
C ILE A 117 -9.93 -0.41 18.44
N ASP A 118 -8.87 -0.75 17.69
CA ASP A 118 -7.54 -0.23 17.95
C ASP A 118 -6.65 -0.26 16.69
N VAL A 119 -5.55 0.48 16.80
CA VAL A 119 -4.54 0.70 15.77
C VAL A 119 -3.24 0.18 16.40
N CYS A 120 -2.74 -0.95 15.87
CA CYS A 120 -1.67 -1.76 16.44
C CYS A 120 -0.39 -1.74 15.58
N TYR A 121 0.76 -1.57 16.22
CA TYR A 121 2.05 -1.68 15.56
C TYR A 121 2.49 -3.14 15.45
N MET A 122 3.01 -3.50 14.27
CA MET A 122 3.83 -4.70 14.12
C MET A 122 5.18 -4.55 14.85
N PRO A 123 5.76 -5.65 15.34
CA PRO A 123 7.15 -5.66 15.80
C PRO A 123 8.12 -5.18 14.70
N THR A 124 9.23 -4.56 15.10
CA THR A 124 10.23 -4.06 14.15
C THR A 124 10.80 -5.18 13.29
N ALA A 125 11.00 -4.93 11.99
CA ALA A 125 11.56 -5.88 11.02
C ALA A 125 10.80 -7.22 10.87
N SER A 126 9.56 -7.29 11.35
CA SER A 126 8.74 -8.52 11.28
C SER A 126 7.85 -8.62 10.04
N ALA A 127 7.70 -7.54 9.28
CA ALA A 127 6.72 -7.46 8.19
C ALA A 127 6.89 -8.59 7.16
N LYS A 128 8.13 -8.92 6.76
CA LYS A 128 8.45 -10.06 5.89
C LYS A 128 7.99 -11.44 6.40
N HIS A 129 7.61 -11.56 7.66
CA HIS A 129 7.16 -12.80 8.29
C HIS A 129 5.66 -12.80 8.58
N ILE A 130 5.12 -11.65 9.00
CA ILE A 130 3.76 -11.57 9.55
C ILE A 130 2.81 -10.67 8.75
N SER A 131 3.32 -9.82 7.85
CA SER A 131 2.49 -8.98 6.99
C SER A 131 2.08 -9.81 5.77
N PRO A 132 0.78 -10.09 5.57
CA PRO A 132 0.36 -10.79 4.36
C PRO A 132 0.53 -9.92 3.10
N LEU A 133 0.82 -8.62 3.26
CA LEU A 133 1.21 -7.73 2.16
C LEU A 133 2.67 -7.87 1.75
N ASP A 134 3.55 -8.35 2.63
CA ASP A 134 5.00 -8.46 2.40
C ASP A 134 5.43 -9.93 2.24
N ASN A 135 4.58 -10.84 2.71
CA ASN A 135 4.74 -12.28 2.66
C ASN A 135 3.47 -12.90 2.05
N PRO A 136 3.29 -12.82 0.72
CA PRO A 136 2.23 -13.57 0.05
C PRO A 136 2.58 -15.06 0.15
N ILE A 137 1.91 -15.75 1.08
CA ILE A 137 1.93 -17.23 1.18
C ILE A 137 1.18 -17.81 -0.01
#